data_AF-A0A351KGS0-F1
#
_entry.id   AF-A0A351KGS0-F1
#
_cell.length_a   1.000
_cell.length_b   1.000
_cell.length_c   1.000
_cell.angle_alpha   90.00
_cell.angle_beta   90.00
_cell.angle_gamma   90.00
#
_symmetry.space_group_name_H-M   'P 1'
#
loop_
_entity.id
_entity.type
_entity.pdbx_description
1 polymer ?
#
loop_
_entity_poly.entity_id
_entity_poly.type
_entity_poly.pdbx_seq_one_letter_code
_entity_poly.pdbx_strand_id
1 'polypeptide(L)'
;PEMMKDIRLVKLINGEIGVFTRPQGEAGKRGKIGFTKIKSLEELNSDVISMTPLLEGQFADDEWGGPNQIHILENGLLGILGHIACFDNEGNRHYYSMVFAYNADTDEASEIKIIAARSDLPRGEAKRPDLEDVIFSGGLVRLKNGKAELYLGASDAEAYKAIIDDPFAEYER
;
A
#
# COMPACT_ATOMS: atom_id res chain seq x y z
N PRO A 1 9.10 0.17 15.24
CA PRO A 1 8.57 0.82 16.46
C PRO A 1 7.44 -0.02 17.05
N GLU A 2 7.14 0.14 18.34
CA GLU A 2 6.02 -0.57 18.96
C GLU A 2 4.71 -0.26 18.24
N MET A 3 3.84 -1.27 18.11
CA MET A 3 2.50 -1.17 17.54
C MET A 3 2.42 -0.70 16.06
N MET A 4 3.55 -0.53 15.36
CA MET A 4 3.56 -0.18 13.94
C MET A 4 3.59 -1.44 13.06
N LYS A 5 2.69 -1.50 12.07
CA LYS A 5 2.64 -2.53 11.02
C LYS A 5 2.96 -1.91 9.66
N ASP A 6 2.90 -2.71 8.60
CA ASP A 6 2.96 -2.25 7.20
C ASP A 6 4.24 -1.48 6.82
N ILE A 7 5.36 -1.77 7.49
CA ILE A 7 6.68 -1.29 7.08
C ILE A 7 7.11 -2.08 5.83
N ARG A 8 7.56 -1.37 4.79
CA ARG A 8 8.04 -1.96 3.54
C ARG A 8 9.34 -1.32 3.10
N LEU A 9 10.22 -2.12 2.54
CA LEU A 9 11.53 -1.71 2.07
C LEU A 9 11.63 -1.92 0.57
N VAL A 10 12.35 -1.03 -0.11
CA VAL A 10 12.69 -1.16 -1.52
C VAL A 10 14.12 -0.67 -1.76
N LYS A 11 14.88 -1.37 -2.59
CA LYS A 11 16.18 -0.87 -3.05
C LYS A 11 15.95 0.11 -4.21
N LEU A 12 16.40 1.34 -4.06
CA LEU A 12 16.30 2.40 -5.05
C LEU A 12 17.37 2.25 -6.14
N ILE A 13 17.16 2.90 -7.28
CA ILE A 13 18.09 2.85 -8.44
C ILE A 13 19.48 3.39 -8.06
N ASN A 14 19.54 4.40 -7.20
CA ASN A 14 20.79 4.99 -6.72
C ASN A 14 21.53 4.09 -5.69
N GLY A 15 20.95 2.95 -5.31
CA GLY A 15 21.52 1.99 -4.36
C GLY A 15 21.10 2.19 -2.90
N GLU A 16 20.47 3.31 -2.55
CA GLU A 16 19.86 3.53 -1.24
C GLU A 16 18.64 2.63 -1.03
N ILE A 17 18.13 2.61 0.20
CA ILE A 17 16.94 1.85 0.59
C ILE A 17 15.83 2.83 0.95
N GLY A 18 14.74 2.78 0.20
CA GLY A 18 13.49 3.44 0.57
C GLY A 18 12.79 2.64 1.67
N VAL A 19 12.37 3.32 2.72
CA VAL A 19 11.64 2.76 3.85
C VAL A 19 10.29 3.43 3.93
N PHE A 20 9.24 2.68 3.59
CA PHE A 20 7.87 3.11 3.83
C PHE A 20 7.41 2.67 5.22
N THR A 21 6.73 3.56 5.91
CA THR A 21 6.25 3.36 7.28
C THR A 21 4.74 3.59 7.36
N ARG A 22 4.12 3.13 8.45
CA ARG A 22 2.69 3.29 8.69
C ARG A 22 2.39 3.57 10.16
N PRO A 23 2.82 4.72 10.70
CA PRO A 23 2.54 5.06 12.09
C PRO A 23 1.05 5.16 12.37
N GLN A 24 0.65 4.84 13.60
CA GLN A 24 -0.70 5.01 14.13
C GLN A 24 -0.62 5.87 15.40
N GLY A 25 -1.77 6.35 15.89
CA GLY A 25 -1.85 7.18 17.09
C GLY A 25 -1.54 8.64 16.79
N GLU A 26 -0.78 9.29 17.66
CA GLU A 26 -0.51 10.74 17.59
C GLU A 26 0.13 11.15 16.26
N ALA A 27 1.13 10.40 15.79
CA ALA A 27 1.83 10.71 14.56
C ALA A 27 1.00 10.44 13.29
N GLY A 28 0.31 9.29 13.21
CA GLY A 28 -0.32 8.82 11.97
C GLY A 28 -1.83 8.64 12.01
N LYS A 29 -2.51 9.12 13.05
CA LYS A 29 -3.95 8.92 13.30
C LYS A 29 -4.33 7.43 13.22
N ARG A 30 -5.18 7.04 12.26
CA ARG A 30 -5.59 5.64 12.03
C ARG A 30 -4.60 4.84 11.18
N GLY A 31 -3.61 5.51 10.60
CA GLY A 31 -2.52 4.92 9.85
C GLY A 31 -2.33 5.58 8.49
N LYS A 32 -1.34 6.48 8.40
CA LYS A 32 -0.92 7.13 7.16
C LYS A 32 0.46 6.63 6.75
N ILE A 33 0.76 6.75 5.46
CA ILE A 33 2.04 6.29 4.90
C ILE A 33 3.10 7.37 5.14
N GLY A 34 4.28 6.96 5.58
CA GLY A 34 5.48 7.79 5.58
C GLY A 34 6.58 7.21 4.71
N PHE A 35 7.57 8.03 4.35
CA PHE A 35 8.72 7.60 3.56
C PHE A 35 10.02 8.25 4.03
N THR A 36 11.09 7.46 4.07
CA THR A 36 12.46 7.95 4.28
C THR A 36 13.45 7.12 3.48
N LYS A 37 14.67 7.61 3.33
CA LYS A 37 15.79 6.93 2.66
C LYS A 37 16.88 6.63 3.68
N ILE A 38 17.44 5.42 3.61
CA ILE A 38 18.62 5.01 4.37
C ILE A 38 19.68 4.43 3.43
N LYS A 39 20.95 4.48 3.81
CA LYS A 39 22.04 4.04 2.93
C LYS A 39 22.27 2.54 2.95
N SER A 40 21.92 1.88 4.05
CA SER A 40 22.11 0.44 4.23
C SER A 40 21.14 -0.13 5.27
N LEU A 41 21.02 -1.46 5.31
CA LEU A 41 20.12 -2.14 6.24
C LEU A 41 20.53 -1.95 7.71
N GLU A 42 21.81 -1.69 7.97
CA GLU A 42 22.35 -1.43 9.31
C GLU A 42 21.84 -0.10 9.90
N GLU A 43 21.42 0.84 9.05
CA GLU A 43 20.79 2.09 9.48
C GLU A 43 19.32 1.90 9.86
N LEU A 44 18.69 0.77 9.53
CA LEU A 44 17.28 0.51 9.83
C LEU A 44 17.08 0.26 11.32
N ASN A 45 16.50 1.22 12.02
CA ASN A 45 16.19 1.12 13.45
C ASN A 45 14.84 1.79 13.79
N SER A 46 14.41 1.65 15.05
CA SER A 46 13.14 2.21 15.54
C SER A 46 13.05 3.72 15.35
N ASP A 47 14.15 4.44 15.55
CA ASP A 47 14.13 5.90 15.58
C ASP A 47 13.95 6.43 14.17
N VAL A 48 14.67 5.87 13.19
CA VAL A 48 14.47 6.16 11.76
C VAL A 48 13.01 5.95 11.35
N ILE A 49 12.42 4.81 11.72
CA ILE A 49 11.04 4.47 11.36
C ILE A 49 10.04 5.41 12.04
N SER A 50 10.25 5.76 13.32
CA SER A 50 9.36 6.63 14.09
C SER A 50 9.42 8.09 13.65
N MET A 51 10.59 8.58 13.22
CA MET A 51 10.80 9.96 12.76
C MET A 51 10.52 10.16 11.26
N THR A 52 10.09 9.10 10.57
CA THR A 52 9.82 9.16 9.14
C THR A 52 8.66 10.14 8.85
N PRO A 53 8.85 11.14 7.98
CA PRO A 53 7.79 12.09 7.62
C PRO A 53 6.65 11.39 6.88
N LEU A 54 5.44 11.90 7.06
CA LEU A 54 4.24 11.40 6.38
C LEU A 54 4.12 11.96 4.98
N LEU A 55 3.59 11.15 4.07
CA LEU A 55 3.08 11.62 2.79
C LEU A 55 1.82 12.47 3.04
N GLU A 56 1.76 13.62 2.38
CA GLU A 56 0.59 14.50 2.41
C GLU A 56 -0.42 14.15 1.31
N GLY A 57 -1.69 14.51 1.51
CA GLY A 57 -2.72 14.44 0.45
C GLY A 57 -3.25 13.07 0.06
N GLN A 58 -2.65 11.96 0.52
CA GLN A 58 -3.05 10.61 0.10
C GLN A 58 -4.32 10.06 0.78
N PHE A 59 -4.64 10.49 2.00
CA PHE A 59 -5.75 9.93 2.79
C PHE A 59 -6.62 11.03 3.40
N ALA A 60 -7.94 10.86 3.33
CA ALA A 60 -8.87 11.63 4.12
C ALA A 60 -8.65 11.40 5.63
N ASP A 61 -9.33 12.18 6.46
CA ASP A 61 -9.12 12.14 7.91
C ASP A 61 -9.69 10.88 8.60
N ASP A 62 -10.70 10.27 8.00
CA ASP A 62 -11.35 9.02 8.44
C ASP A 62 -10.81 7.76 7.73
N GLU A 63 -9.99 7.94 6.71
CA GLU A 63 -9.33 6.87 5.97
C GLU A 63 -7.97 6.48 6.60
N TRP A 64 -7.55 5.26 6.31
CA TRP A 64 -6.20 4.80 6.57
C TRP A 64 -5.72 3.86 5.47
N GLY A 65 -4.41 3.68 5.39
CA GLY A 65 -3.84 2.74 4.44
C GLY A 65 -2.38 2.46 4.71
N GLY A 66 -1.81 1.62 3.86
CA GLY A 66 -0.42 1.21 3.97
C GLY A 66 0.09 0.58 2.69
N PRO A 67 1.41 0.60 2.47
CA PRO A 67 2.01 -0.12 1.36
C PRO A 67 2.00 -1.63 1.62
N ASN A 68 1.79 -2.38 0.56
CA ASN A 68 1.85 -3.84 0.54
C ASN A 68 3.07 -4.32 -0.27
N GLN A 69 3.34 -3.71 -1.42
CA GLN A 69 4.49 -3.99 -2.27
C GLN A 69 4.90 -2.73 -3.05
N ILE A 70 6.20 -2.56 -3.28
CA ILE A 70 6.75 -1.42 -4.03
C ILE A 70 7.40 -1.96 -5.30
N HIS A 71 7.09 -1.34 -6.44
CA HIS A 71 7.69 -1.58 -7.74
C HIS A 71 8.59 -0.40 -8.11
N ILE A 72 9.81 -0.68 -8.58
CA ILE A 72 10.65 0.34 -9.23
C ILE A 72 10.19 0.43 -10.68
N LEU A 73 9.73 1.62 -11.10
CA LEU A 73 9.32 1.90 -12.48
C LEU A 73 10.53 2.31 -13.34
N GLU A 74 10.42 2.24 -14.66
CA GLU A 74 11.51 2.49 -15.61
C GLU A 74 12.03 3.92 -15.54
N ASN A 75 11.14 4.89 -15.26
CA ASN A 75 11.50 6.29 -15.05
C ASN A 75 12.00 6.62 -13.63
N GLY A 76 12.14 5.61 -12.77
CA GLY A 76 12.63 5.75 -11.40
C GLY A 76 11.58 6.11 -10.35
N LEU A 77 10.33 6.33 -10.74
CA LEU A 77 9.22 6.42 -9.80
C LEU A 77 9.02 5.12 -9.03
N LEU A 78 8.44 5.22 -7.84
CA LEU A 78 8.05 4.09 -7.02
C LEU A 78 6.55 3.83 -7.21
N GLY A 79 6.21 2.71 -7.85
CA GLY A 79 4.84 2.22 -7.95
C GLY A 79 4.43 1.53 -6.65
N ILE A 80 3.51 2.13 -5.90
CA ILE A 80 3.07 1.63 -4.60
C ILE A 80 1.80 0.83 -4.78
N LEU A 81 1.85 -0.49 -4.55
CA LEU A 81 0.66 -1.31 -4.32
C LEU A 81 0.38 -1.27 -2.81
N GLY A 82 -0.84 -0.96 -2.43
CA GLY A 82 -1.24 -0.87 -1.04
C GLY A 82 -2.67 -1.31 -0.77
N HIS A 83 -3.13 -0.91 0.40
CA HIS A 83 -4.52 -0.94 0.81
C HIS A 83 -4.94 0.43 1.29
N ILE A 84 -6.19 0.79 1.03
CA ILE A 84 -6.89 1.92 1.63
C ILE A 84 -8.18 1.41 2.26
N ALA A 85 -8.57 2.01 3.38
CA ALA A 85 -9.67 1.53 4.16
C ALA A 85 -10.38 2.64 4.95
N CYS A 86 -11.65 2.40 5.23
CA CYS A 86 -12.51 3.25 6.05
C CYS A 86 -13.49 2.38 6.86
N PHE A 87 -14.22 3.02 7.77
CA PHE A 87 -15.36 2.41 8.46
C PHE A 87 -16.67 2.93 7.85
N ASP A 88 -17.69 2.09 7.77
CA ASP A 88 -19.06 2.59 7.59
C ASP A 88 -19.66 3.10 8.91
N ASN A 89 -20.92 3.54 8.84
CA ASN A 89 -21.68 4.03 9.99
C ASN A 89 -22.02 2.94 11.01
N GLU A 90 -21.95 1.66 10.63
CA GLU A 90 -22.22 0.51 11.51
C GLU A 90 -20.93 -0.02 12.17
N GLY A 91 -19.76 0.51 11.78
CA GLY A 91 -18.46 0.11 12.28
C GLY A 91 -17.85 -1.08 11.53
N ASN A 92 -18.41 -1.46 10.38
CA ASN A 92 -17.82 -2.45 9.49
C ASN A 92 -16.62 -1.86 8.76
N ARG A 93 -15.65 -2.72 8.44
CA ARG A 93 -14.43 -2.32 7.72
C ARG A 93 -14.62 -2.50 6.24
N HIS A 94 -14.22 -1.48 5.48
CA HIS A 94 -14.12 -1.52 4.03
C HIS A 94 -12.66 -1.40 3.65
N TYR A 95 -12.10 -2.41 2.99
CA TYR A 95 -10.71 -2.37 2.52
C TYR A 95 -10.67 -2.62 1.02
N TYR A 96 -9.89 -1.79 0.34
CA TYR A 96 -9.69 -1.82 -1.09
C TYR A 96 -8.21 -1.95 -1.42
N SER A 97 -7.89 -2.65 -2.50
CA SER A 97 -6.55 -2.61 -3.07
C SER A 97 -6.40 -1.32 -3.83
N MET A 98 -5.28 -0.63 -3.60
CA MET A 98 -5.00 0.64 -4.23
C MET A 98 -3.60 0.70 -4.82
N VAL A 99 -3.42 1.64 -5.74
CA VAL A 99 -2.10 2.04 -6.24
C VAL A 99 -1.94 3.55 -6.25
N PHE A 100 -0.69 3.99 -6.20
CA PHE A 100 -0.26 5.32 -6.62
C PHE A 100 1.23 5.27 -7.03
N ALA A 101 1.70 6.31 -7.70
CA ALA A 101 3.11 6.51 -8.00
C ALA A 101 3.71 7.54 -7.05
N TYR A 102 4.96 7.35 -6.66
CA TYR A 102 5.65 8.22 -5.73
C TYR A 102 7.06 8.57 -6.23
N ASN A 103 7.40 9.84 -6.20
CA ASN A 103 8.72 10.34 -6.56
C ASN A 103 9.57 10.51 -5.29
N ALA A 104 10.53 9.61 -5.09
CA ALA A 104 11.38 9.61 -3.91
C ALA A 104 12.38 10.78 -3.84
N ASP A 105 12.52 11.58 -4.90
CA ASP A 105 13.41 12.75 -4.94
C ASP A 105 12.67 14.06 -4.68
N THR A 106 11.39 14.16 -5.07
CA THR A 106 10.56 15.35 -4.87
C THR A 106 9.56 15.22 -3.72
N ASP A 107 9.38 14.01 -3.17
CA ASP A 107 8.37 13.68 -2.16
C ASP A 107 6.92 13.86 -2.66
N GLU A 108 6.72 13.80 -3.97
CA GLU A 108 5.40 13.94 -4.59
C GLU A 108 4.75 12.57 -4.83
N ALA A 109 3.48 12.46 -4.45
CA ALA A 109 2.63 11.30 -4.73
C ALA A 109 1.55 11.67 -5.77
N SER A 110 1.23 10.72 -6.66
CA SER A 110 0.04 10.83 -7.49
C SER A 110 -1.22 10.43 -6.72
N GLU A 111 -2.38 10.81 -7.27
CA GLU A 111 -3.67 10.43 -6.70
C GLU A 111 -3.81 8.90 -6.55
N ILE A 112 -4.41 8.49 -5.44
CA ILE A 112 -4.72 7.07 -5.20
C ILE A 112 -5.77 6.58 -6.19
N LYS A 113 -5.54 5.39 -6.73
CA LYS A 113 -6.51 4.65 -7.54
C LYS A 113 -6.87 3.34 -6.87
N ILE A 114 -8.16 3.09 -6.68
CA ILE A 114 -8.67 1.78 -6.28
C ILE A 114 -8.60 0.85 -7.50
N ILE A 115 -7.99 -0.33 -7.32
CA ILE A 115 -7.79 -1.32 -8.38
C ILE A 115 -8.52 -2.65 -8.13
N ALA A 116 -9.01 -2.88 -6.91
CA ALA A 116 -9.91 -3.97 -6.59
C ALA A 116 -10.70 -3.68 -5.31
N ALA A 117 -11.90 -4.26 -5.23
CA ALA A 117 -12.76 -4.34 -4.06
C ALA A 117 -13.14 -5.80 -3.78
N ARG A 118 -13.72 -6.07 -2.60
CA ARG A 118 -14.21 -7.42 -2.28
C ARG A 118 -15.26 -7.93 -3.26
N SER A 119 -16.11 -7.03 -3.75
CA SER A 119 -17.20 -7.31 -4.67
C SER A 119 -16.73 -7.76 -6.07
N ASP A 120 -15.47 -7.53 -6.41
CA ASP A 120 -14.86 -8.03 -7.66
C ASP A 120 -14.50 -9.52 -7.58
N LEU A 121 -14.52 -10.10 -6.38
CA LEU A 121 -14.19 -11.50 -6.12
C LEU A 121 -15.47 -12.34 -5.92
N PRO A 122 -15.41 -13.66 -6.16
CA PRO A 122 -16.51 -14.56 -5.80
C PRO A 122 -16.95 -14.39 -4.34
N ARG A 123 -18.25 -14.58 -4.08
CA ARG A 123 -18.75 -14.68 -2.71
C ARG A 123 -18.08 -15.86 -2.01
N GLY A 124 -17.69 -15.66 -0.76
CA GLY A 124 -16.98 -16.64 0.04
C GLY A 124 -17.06 -16.31 1.52
N GLU A 125 -16.37 -17.11 2.33
CA GLU A 125 -16.42 -16.99 3.78
C GLU A 125 -15.77 -15.70 4.28
N ALA A 126 -16.21 -15.24 5.45
CA ALA A 126 -15.58 -14.15 6.18
C ALA A 126 -15.22 -14.63 7.59
N LYS A 127 -14.03 -14.26 8.06
CA LYS A 127 -13.56 -14.65 9.40
C LYS A 127 -14.45 -14.10 10.51
N ARG A 128 -15.05 -12.93 10.28
CA ARG A 128 -16.04 -12.26 11.14
C ARG A 128 -16.94 -11.35 10.28
N PRO A 129 -18.15 -11.01 10.74
CA PRO A 129 -19.07 -10.16 9.98
C PRO A 129 -18.50 -8.78 9.61
N ASP A 130 -17.72 -8.16 10.50
CA ASP A 130 -17.10 -6.84 10.28
C ASP A 130 -15.98 -6.83 9.23
N LEU A 131 -15.66 -8.01 8.64
CA LEU A 131 -14.62 -8.20 7.63
C LEU A 131 -15.19 -8.67 6.29
N GLU A 132 -16.51 -8.68 6.12
CA GLU A 132 -17.14 -9.13 4.88
C GLU A 132 -16.62 -8.34 3.67
N ASP A 133 -16.51 -7.01 3.76
CA ASP A 133 -16.04 -6.13 2.68
C ASP A 133 -14.55 -5.75 2.78
N VAL A 134 -13.70 -6.76 3.06
CA VAL A 134 -12.25 -6.56 3.23
C VAL A 134 -11.48 -7.34 2.18
N ILE A 135 -10.60 -6.65 1.44
CA ILE A 135 -9.48 -7.29 0.74
C ILE A 135 -8.15 -6.70 1.21
N PHE A 136 -7.11 -7.53 1.20
CA PHE A 136 -5.75 -7.12 1.58
C PHE A 136 -4.74 -7.57 0.52
N SER A 137 -4.06 -6.61 -0.11
CA SER A 137 -3.11 -6.87 -1.20
C SER A 137 -1.94 -7.75 -0.74
N GLY A 138 -1.79 -8.92 -1.37
CA GLY A 138 -0.66 -9.83 -1.17
C GLY A 138 0.54 -9.51 -2.06
N GLY A 139 0.29 -9.04 -3.29
CA GLY A 139 1.33 -8.65 -4.24
C GLY A 139 0.79 -8.52 -5.67
N LEU A 140 1.62 -7.98 -6.55
CA LEU A 140 1.33 -7.75 -7.96
C LEU A 140 2.49 -8.26 -8.82
N VAL A 141 2.20 -9.06 -9.82
CA VAL A 141 3.16 -9.50 -10.85
C VAL A 141 2.78 -8.86 -12.17
N ARG A 142 3.58 -7.91 -12.65
CA ARG A 142 3.35 -7.23 -13.93
C ARG A 142 3.72 -8.17 -15.09
N LEU A 143 2.83 -8.26 -16.08
CA LEU A 143 2.97 -9.13 -17.25
C LEU A 143 3.31 -8.29 -18.49
N LYS A 144 4.05 -8.88 -19.44
CA LYS A 144 4.52 -8.17 -20.65
C LYS A 144 3.42 -7.74 -21.62
N ASN A 145 2.19 -8.22 -21.43
CA ASN A 145 1.04 -7.94 -22.31
C ASN A 145 0.16 -6.78 -21.80
N GLY A 146 0.71 -5.90 -20.94
CA GLY A 146 -0.04 -4.78 -20.35
C GLY A 146 -1.05 -5.19 -19.29
N LYS A 147 -0.94 -6.42 -18.77
CA LYS A 147 -1.76 -6.95 -17.67
C LYS A 147 -0.90 -7.15 -16.44
N ALA A 148 -1.54 -7.42 -15.30
CA ALA A 148 -0.87 -7.84 -14.09
C ALA A 148 -1.68 -8.92 -13.37
N GLU A 149 -0.99 -9.81 -12.66
CA GLU A 149 -1.61 -10.72 -11.70
C GLU A 149 -1.62 -10.05 -10.33
N LEU A 150 -2.81 -9.78 -9.79
CA LEU A 150 -3.02 -9.25 -8.45
C LEU A 150 -3.38 -10.39 -7.50
N TYR A 151 -2.61 -10.55 -6.43
CA TYR A 151 -2.82 -11.53 -5.37
C TYR A 151 -3.44 -10.82 -4.16
N LEU A 152 -4.53 -11.38 -3.63
CA LEU A 152 -5.36 -10.75 -2.60
C LEU A 152 -5.72 -11.75 -1.51
N GLY A 153 -5.63 -11.35 -0.25
CA GLY A 153 -6.44 -11.97 0.81
C GLY A 153 -7.85 -11.38 0.77
N ALA A 154 -8.87 -12.20 1.02
CA ALA A 154 -10.27 -11.78 1.07
C ALA A 154 -10.90 -12.17 2.41
N SER A 155 -11.53 -11.20 3.07
CA SER A 155 -12.30 -11.33 4.30
C SER A 155 -11.59 -12.08 5.44
N ASP A 156 -10.26 -12.00 5.47
CA ASP A 156 -9.35 -12.74 6.36
C ASP A 156 -9.56 -14.27 6.38
N ALA A 157 -10.17 -14.83 5.33
CA ALA A 157 -10.54 -16.24 5.25
C ALA A 157 -10.04 -16.94 3.98
N GLU A 158 -9.90 -16.20 2.88
CA GLU A 158 -9.59 -16.75 1.56
C GLU A 158 -8.44 -15.99 0.89
N ALA A 159 -7.89 -16.58 -0.17
CA ALA A 159 -6.91 -15.96 -1.03
C ALA A 159 -7.30 -16.12 -2.49
N TYR A 160 -7.12 -15.05 -3.27
CA TYR A 160 -7.49 -14.99 -4.68
C TYR A 160 -6.33 -14.46 -5.53
N LYS A 161 -6.41 -14.80 -6.82
CA LYS A 161 -5.63 -14.18 -7.88
C LYS A 161 -6.59 -13.61 -8.93
N ALA A 162 -6.38 -12.35 -9.30
CA ALA A 162 -7.11 -11.68 -10.36
C ALA A 162 -6.15 -11.23 -11.47
N ILE A 163 -6.61 -11.24 -12.73
CA ILE A 163 -5.88 -10.62 -13.84
C ILE A 163 -6.51 -9.25 -14.08
N ILE A 164 -5.71 -8.20 -13.95
CA ILE A 164 -6.11 -6.80 -14.16
C ILE A 164 -5.25 -6.16 -15.25
N ASP A 165 -5.64 -4.98 -15.73
CA ASP A 165 -4.72 -4.12 -16.49
C ASP A 165 -3.53 -3.73 -15.60
N ASP A 166 -2.33 -3.59 -16.18
CA ASP A 166 -1.15 -3.18 -15.42
C ASP A 166 -1.38 -1.78 -14.82
N PRO A 167 -1.57 -1.67 -13.50
CA PRO A 167 -1.99 -0.42 -12.88
C PRO A 167 -0.87 0.63 -12.85
N PHE A 168 0.37 0.24 -13.17
CA PHE A 168 1.50 1.17 -13.21
C PHE A 168 1.89 1.61 -14.62
N ALA A 169 1.32 1.02 -15.67
CA ALA A 169 1.71 1.29 -17.06
C ALA A 169 1.52 2.76 -17.47
N GLU A 170 0.59 3.48 -16.85
CA GLU A 170 0.38 4.90 -17.11
C GLU A 170 1.49 5.81 -16.57
N TYR A 171 2.22 5.35 -15.55
CA TYR A 171 3.29 6.11 -14.90
C TYR A 171 4.67 5.81 -15.50
N GLU A 172 4.79 4.84 -16.41
CA GLU A 172 6.05 4.48 -17.11
C GLU A 172 6.44 5.45 -18.23
N ARG A 173 5.81 6.63 -18.28
CA ARG A 173 6.01 7.63 -19.32
C ARG A 173 7.12 8.62 -18.99
#